data_AF-A0A3C1YHV6-F1
#
_entry.id   AF-A0A3C1YHV6-F1
#
_cell.length_a   1.000
_cell.length_b   1.000
_cell.length_c   1.000
_cell.angle_alpha   90.00
_cell.angle_beta   90.00
_cell.angle_gamma   90.00
#
_symmetry.space_group_name_H-M   'P 1'
#
loop_
_entity.id
_entity.type
_entity.pdbx_description
1 polymer ?
#
loop_
_entity_poly.entity_id
_entity_poly.type
_entity_poly.pdbx_seq_one_letter_code
_entity_poly.pdbx_strand_id
1 'polypeptide(L)'
;MLEKRIFTSESVTEGHPDKVCDQISDAVLDELIKQDPMSRVACETCAKDGLVFVFGEVSTEGYVDVQKIARDTIREIGYTGEFGLDAETCGVISALNRQSPDIAMGVDNSIEVREN
;
A
#
# COMPACT_ATOMS: atom_id res chain seq x y z
N MET A 1 -3.14 -21.78 42.15
CA MET A 1 -2.05 -21.54 41.17
C MET A 1 -2.71 -21.15 39.85
N LEU A 2 -2.18 -20.15 39.14
CA LEU A 2 -2.64 -19.87 37.77
C LEU A 2 -2.29 -21.06 36.88
N GLU A 3 -3.26 -21.57 36.12
CA GLU A 3 -3.02 -22.60 35.10
C GLU A 3 -2.03 -22.09 34.05
N LYS A 4 -1.02 -22.91 33.70
CA LYS A 4 -0.14 -22.61 32.58
C LYS A 4 -0.94 -22.71 31.28
N ARG A 5 -0.97 -21.64 30.50
CA ARG A 5 -1.60 -21.60 29.17
C ARG A 5 -0.53 -21.66 28.09
N ILE A 6 -0.83 -22.36 27.00
CA ILE A 6 -0.01 -22.35 25.78
C ILE A 6 -0.58 -21.25 24.86
N PHE A 7 0.29 -20.38 24.39
CA PHE A 7 -0.02 -19.32 23.43
C PHE A 7 1.01 -19.38 22.31
N THR A 8 0.55 -19.23 21.07
CA THR A 8 1.40 -19.25 19.87
C THR A 8 1.10 -18.02 19.02
N SER A 9 2.15 -17.46 18.43
CA SER A 9 2.11 -16.37 17.47
C SER A 9 3.19 -16.64 16.41
N GLU A 10 3.00 -16.10 15.22
CA GLU A 10 3.94 -16.20 14.10
C GLU A 10 4.23 -14.81 13.51
N SER A 11 5.26 -14.76 12.67
CA SER A 11 5.66 -13.58 11.92
C SER A 11 6.27 -14.03 10.60
N VAL A 12 6.35 -13.11 9.65
CA VAL A 12 6.90 -13.34 8.32
C VAL A 12 7.93 -12.26 8.01
N THR A 13 8.82 -12.54 7.07
CA THR A 13 9.83 -11.56 6.66
C THR A 13 9.24 -10.49 5.75
N GLU A 14 9.99 -9.42 5.51
CA GLU A 14 9.67 -8.38 4.52
C GLU A 14 9.45 -8.92 3.10
N GLY A 15 10.07 -10.07 2.78
CA GLY A 15 9.90 -10.77 1.50
C GLY A 15 8.64 -11.64 1.41
N HIS A 16 7.84 -11.77 2.47
CA HIS A 16 6.56 -12.45 2.32
C HIS A 16 5.66 -11.68 1.34
N PRO A 17 4.99 -12.31 0.37
CA PRO A 17 4.26 -11.60 -0.69
C PRO A 17 3.23 -10.60 -0.14
N ASP A 18 2.52 -10.96 0.94
CA ASP A 18 1.60 -10.02 1.61
C ASP A 18 2.35 -8.80 2.19
N LYS A 19 3.54 -9.00 2.77
CA LYS A 19 4.38 -7.91 3.28
C LYS A 19 5.07 -7.09 2.19
N VAL A 20 5.31 -7.67 1.02
CA VAL A 20 5.72 -6.91 -0.17
C VAL A 20 4.60 -5.98 -0.59
N CYS A 21 3.35 -6.47 -0.62
CA CYS A 21 2.18 -5.64 -0.95
C CYS A 21 1.98 -4.51 0.05
N ASP A 22 2.05 -4.81 1.35
CA ASP A 22 1.97 -3.80 2.42
C ASP A 22 3.02 -2.70 2.22
N GLN A 23 4.28 -3.07 1.99
CA GLN A 23 5.37 -2.11 1.81
C GLN A 23 5.24 -1.26 0.55
N ILE A 24 4.75 -1.83 -0.56
CA ILE A 24 4.51 -1.06 -1.79
C ILE A 24 3.37 -0.05 -1.57
N SER A 25 2.29 -0.47 -0.90
CA SER A 25 1.17 0.40 -0.56
C SER A 25 1.61 1.56 0.34
N ASP A 26 2.41 1.28 1.38
CA ASP A 26 2.93 2.31 2.28
C ASP A 26 3.95 3.22 1.59
N ALA A 27 4.78 2.70 0.66
CA ALA A 27 5.70 3.54 -0.10
C ALA A 27 4.98 4.53 -1.03
N VAL A 28 3.82 4.14 -1.59
CA VAL A 28 2.94 5.07 -2.33
C VAL A 28 2.36 6.14 -1.41
N LEU A 29 1.90 5.75 -0.21
CA LEU A 29 1.43 6.68 0.82
C LEU A 29 2.52 7.69 1.20
N ASP A 30 3.73 7.21 1.47
CA ASP A 30 4.86 8.03 1.90
C ASP A 30 5.23 9.09 0.86
N GLU A 31 5.32 8.72 -0.41
CA GLU A 31 5.67 9.69 -1.47
C GLU A 31 4.58 10.75 -1.66
N LEU A 32 3.30 10.38 -1.50
CA LEU A 32 2.19 11.32 -1.58
C LEU A 32 2.14 12.26 -0.36
N ILE A 33 2.27 11.74 0.87
CA ILE A 33 2.28 12.56 2.09
C ILE A 33 3.48 13.51 2.12
N LYS A 34 4.62 13.08 1.59
CA LYS A 34 5.82 13.91 1.47
C LYS A 34 5.61 15.14 0.58
N GLN A 35 4.78 15.04 -0.46
CA GLN A 35 4.45 16.15 -1.36
C GLN A 35 3.24 16.96 -0.87
N ASP A 36 2.21 16.28 -0.38
CA ASP A 36 0.98 16.85 0.15
C ASP A 36 0.62 16.15 1.47
N PRO A 37 0.92 16.77 2.63
CA PRO A 37 0.65 16.20 3.95
C PRO A 37 -0.83 15.93 4.25
N MET A 38 -1.76 16.49 3.46
CA MET A 38 -3.20 16.26 3.59
C MET A 38 -3.72 15.17 2.65
N SER A 39 -2.82 14.47 1.94
CA SER A 39 -3.18 13.36 1.06
C SER A 39 -4.01 12.31 1.79
N ARG A 40 -5.11 11.88 1.16
CA ARG A 40 -5.90 10.73 1.57
C ARG A 40 -5.63 9.60 0.60
N VAL A 41 -5.04 8.52 1.09
CA VAL A 41 -4.55 7.42 0.26
C VAL A 41 -5.14 6.11 0.79
N ALA A 42 -5.97 5.48 -0.03
CA ALA A 42 -6.39 4.10 0.14
C ALA A 42 -5.76 3.31 -1.02
N CYS A 43 -4.49 2.98 -0.86
CA CYS A 43 -3.69 2.27 -1.86
C CYS A 43 -3.60 0.79 -1.48
N GLU A 44 -4.15 -0.05 -2.33
CA GLU A 44 -4.12 -1.50 -2.20
C GLU A 44 -3.15 -2.08 -3.21
N THR A 45 -2.42 -3.11 -2.81
CA THR A 45 -1.49 -3.82 -3.67
C THR A 45 -1.78 -5.31 -3.61
N CYS A 46 -1.78 -5.97 -4.77
CA CYS A 46 -1.69 -7.42 -4.82
C CYS A 46 -0.57 -7.84 -5.78
N ALA A 47 0.09 -8.95 -5.47
CA ALA A 47 1.22 -9.46 -6.24
C ALA A 47 1.08 -10.95 -6.51
N LYS A 48 1.45 -11.36 -7.71
CA LYS A 48 1.54 -12.76 -8.14
C LYS A 48 2.58 -12.89 -9.24
N ASP A 49 3.28 -14.02 -9.31
CA ASP A 49 4.23 -14.44 -10.36
C ASP A 49 4.48 -13.41 -11.48
N GLY A 50 5.49 -12.54 -11.29
CA GLY A 50 5.91 -11.54 -12.28
C GLY A 50 4.96 -10.35 -12.48
N LEU A 51 3.94 -10.17 -11.64
CA LEU A 51 2.96 -9.10 -11.72
C LEU A 51 2.71 -8.45 -10.35
N VAL A 52 2.68 -7.12 -10.34
CA VAL A 52 2.19 -6.30 -9.23
C VAL A 52 1.05 -5.43 -9.75
N PHE A 53 -0.06 -5.44 -9.04
CA PHE A 53 -1.21 -4.60 -9.34
C PHE A 53 -1.49 -3.66 -8.16
N VAL A 54 -1.37 -2.36 -8.41
CA VAL A 54 -1.60 -1.29 -7.44
C VAL A 54 -2.90 -0.58 -7.80
N PHE A 55 -3.85 -0.53 -6.89
CA PHE A 55 -5.21 -0.03 -7.14
C PHE A 55 -5.79 0.65 -5.91
N GLY A 56 -6.89 1.37 -6.10
CA GLY A 56 -7.58 2.07 -5.02
C GLY A 56 -7.77 3.55 -5.32
N GLU A 57 -7.85 4.34 -4.26
CA GLU A 57 -8.39 5.70 -4.29
C GLU A 57 -7.44 6.68 -3.61
N VAL A 58 -7.15 7.77 -4.29
CA VAL A 58 -6.23 8.81 -3.83
C VAL A 58 -6.85 10.18 -4.01
N SER A 59 -6.81 10.99 -2.97
CA SER A 59 -7.04 12.43 -3.03
C SER A 59 -5.78 13.15 -2.58
N THR A 60 -5.12 13.83 -3.51
CA THR A 60 -3.82 14.49 -3.28
C THR A 60 -3.60 15.57 -4.34
N GLU A 61 -2.83 16.59 -4.03
CA GLU A 61 -2.23 17.50 -5.02
C GLU A 61 -0.87 17.02 -5.53
N GLY A 62 -0.29 15.99 -4.91
CA GLY A 62 0.97 15.38 -5.29
C GLY A 62 0.88 14.49 -6.54
N TYR A 63 2.05 14.04 -6.99
CA TYR A 63 2.19 13.09 -8.09
C TYR A 63 2.98 11.87 -7.64
N VAL A 64 2.54 10.68 -8.05
CA VAL A 64 3.23 9.43 -7.73
C VAL A 64 3.55 8.62 -8.99
N ASP A 65 4.82 8.23 -9.12
CA ASP A 65 5.25 7.27 -10.14
C ASP A 65 5.20 5.85 -9.56
N VAL A 66 4.05 5.20 -9.70
CA VAL A 66 3.77 3.88 -9.15
C VAL A 66 4.71 2.81 -9.71
N GLN A 67 5.14 2.93 -10.98
CA GLN A 67 6.07 1.99 -11.60
C GLN A 67 7.41 2.04 -10.88
N LYS A 68 7.93 3.24 -10.68
CA LYS A 68 9.21 3.45 -10.02
C LYS A 68 9.16 2.98 -8.56
N ILE A 69 8.14 3.40 -7.81
CA ILE A 69 8.00 3.03 -6.39
C ILE A 69 7.93 1.52 -6.22
N ALA A 70 7.04 0.84 -6.93
CA ALA A 70 6.90 -0.61 -6.79
C ALA A 70 8.23 -1.33 -7.08
N ARG A 71 8.95 -0.96 -8.15
CA ARG A 71 10.24 -1.59 -8.48
C ARG A 71 11.32 -1.29 -7.47
N ASP A 72 11.40 -0.06 -6.96
CA ASP A 72 12.39 0.32 -5.96
C ASP A 72 12.15 -0.42 -4.65
N THR A 73 10.90 -0.49 -4.17
CA THR A 73 10.54 -1.27 -2.98
C THR A 73 10.85 -2.76 -3.15
N ILE A 74 10.52 -3.37 -4.29
CA ILE A 74 10.83 -4.78 -4.57
C ILE A 74 12.35 -5.02 -4.58
N ARG A 75 13.12 -4.07 -5.13
CA ARG A 75 14.59 -4.13 -5.17
C ARG A 75 15.20 -4.02 -3.77
N GLU A 76 14.68 -3.12 -2.94
CA GLU A 76 15.11 -2.94 -1.55
C GLU A 76 14.86 -4.20 -0.70
N ILE A 77 13.73 -4.87 -0.90
CA ILE A 77 13.41 -6.17 -0.27
C ILE A 77 14.36 -7.29 -0.74
N GLY A 78 14.97 -7.14 -1.93
CA GLY A 78 15.99 -8.06 -2.46
C GLY A 78 15.57 -8.94 -3.64
N TYR A 79 14.38 -8.74 -4.20
CA TYR A 79 13.87 -9.46 -5.38
C TYR A 79 14.55 -8.97 -6.67
N THR A 80 15.77 -9.43 -6.91
CA THR A 80 16.68 -8.98 -8.00
C THR A 80 17.23 -10.12 -8.87
N GLY A 81 16.49 -11.22 -8.97
CA GLY A 81 16.90 -12.45 -9.65
C GLY A 81 15.72 -13.40 -9.88
N GLU A 82 16.01 -14.68 -10.12
CA GLU A 82 14.97 -15.69 -10.43
C GLU A 82 14.21 -16.17 -9.17
N PHE A 83 13.39 -15.29 -8.59
CA PHE A 83 12.65 -15.54 -7.33
C PHE A 83 11.13 -15.60 -7.51
N GLY A 84 10.63 -15.73 -8.74
CA GLY A 84 9.19 -15.67 -9.07
C GLY A 84 8.61 -14.24 -9.13
N LEU A 85 9.22 -13.30 -8.40
CA LEU A 85 9.09 -11.85 -8.58
C LEU A 85 10.49 -11.25 -8.75
N ASP A 86 10.63 -10.28 -9.63
CA ASP A 86 11.89 -9.60 -9.92
C ASP A 86 11.63 -8.13 -10.28
N ALA A 87 12.33 -7.21 -9.62
CA ALA A 87 12.13 -5.77 -9.75
C ALA A 87 12.35 -5.27 -11.19
N GLU A 88 13.23 -5.91 -11.95
CA GLU A 88 13.57 -5.49 -13.31
C GLU A 88 12.55 -5.99 -14.34
N THR A 89 12.03 -7.21 -14.15
CA THR A 89 11.20 -7.87 -15.16
C THR A 89 9.71 -7.93 -14.82
N CYS A 90 9.30 -7.67 -13.57
CA CYS A 90 7.88 -7.74 -13.22
C CYS A 90 7.05 -6.70 -13.99
N GLY A 91 5.85 -7.08 -14.40
CA GLY A 91 4.82 -6.14 -14.83
C GLY A 91 4.30 -5.38 -13.61
N VAL A 92 4.14 -4.06 -13.73
CA VAL A 92 3.43 -3.26 -12.74
C VAL A 92 2.22 -2.65 -13.44
N ILE A 93 1.04 -2.80 -12.86
CA ILE A 93 -0.20 -2.19 -13.35
C ILE A 93 -0.69 -1.24 -12.27
N SER A 94 -1.09 -0.03 -12.67
CA SER A 94 -1.72 0.93 -11.76
C SER A 94 -3.15 1.21 -12.21
N ALA A 95 -4.08 1.13 -11.26
CA ALA A 95 -5.46 1.55 -11.38
C ALA A 95 -5.85 2.45 -10.19
N LEU A 96 -4.94 3.36 -9.81
CA LEU A 96 -5.24 4.40 -8.82
C LEU A 96 -6.16 5.45 -9.44
N ASN A 97 -7.27 5.74 -8.78
CA ASN A 97 -8.24 6.74 -9.20
C ASN A 97 -8.43 7.81 -8.13
N ARG A 98 -9.09 8.91 -8.50
CA ARG A 98 -9.53 9.90 -7.50
C ARG A 98 -10.55 9.28 -6.54
N GLN A 99 -10.48 9.65 -5.26
CA GLN A 99 -11.50 9.26 -4.29
C GLN A 99 -12.89 9.70 -4.73
N SER A 100 -13.90 8.85 -4.47
CA SER A 100 -15.29 9.19 -4.73
C SER A 100 -15.75 10.40 -3.88
N PRO A 101 -16.47 11.39 -4.47
CA PRO A 101 -17.06 12.49 -3.71
C PRO A 101 -17.97 12.02 -2.56
N ASP A 102 -18.66 10.89 -2.71
CA ASP A 102 -19.55 10.34 -1.68
C ASP A 102 -18.78 9.90 -0.43
N ILE A 103 -17.55 9.38 -0.63
CA ILE A 103 -16.64 9.01 0.46
C ILE A 103 -16.12 10.28 1.13
N ALA A 104 -15.72 11.28 0.35
CA ALA A 104 -15.24 12.55 0.89
C ALA A 104 -16.29 13.22 1.80
N MET A 105 -17.56 13.22 1.38
CA MET A 105 -18.67 13.74 2.19
C MET A 105 -18.86 13.03 3.53
N GLY A 106 -18.56 11.73 3.60
CA GLY A 106 -18.66 10.93 4.82
C GLY A 106 -17.47 11.12 5.78
N VAL A 107 -16.33 11.60 5.28
CA VAL A 107 -15.07 11.71 6.04
C VAL A 107 -14.76 13.15 6.42
N ASP A 108 -15.11 14.14 5.59
CA ASP A 108 -14.74 15.55 5.78
C ASP A 108 -15.25 16.14 7.09
N ASN A 109 -16.47 15.78 7.48
CA ASN A 109 -17.09 16.26 8.70
C ASN A 109 -17.71 15.10 9.47
N SER A 110 -17.40 15.01 10.76
CA SER A 110 -18.05 14.06 11.65
C SER A 110 -19.54 14.38 11.80
N ILE A 111 -20.31 13.41 12.30
CA ILE A 111 -21.76 13.56 12.47
C ILE A 111 -22.07 14.75 13.39
N GLU A 112 -21.31 14.91 14.48
CA GLU A 112 -21.47 16.00 15.45
C GLU A 112 -21.27 17.39 14.83
N VAL A 113 -20.40 17.51 13.82
CA VAL A 113 -20.16 18.78 13.10
C VAL A 113 -21.30 19.07 12.11
N ARG A 114 -21.94 18.03 11.56
CA ARG A 114 -23.03 18.17 10.58
C ARG A 114 -24.39 18.44 11.21
N GLU A 115 -24.59 18.01 12.46
CA GLU A 115 -25.86 18.12 13.19
C GLU A 115 -25.93 19.36 14.12
N ASN A 116 -24.85 20.13 14.25
CA ASN A 116 -24.82 21.43 14.94
C ASN A 116 -24.94 22.60 13.95
#